data_AF-A0A1J3FK87-F1
#
_entry.id   AF-A0A1J3FK87-F1
#
_cell.length_a   1.000
_cell.length_b   1.000
_cell.length_c   1.000
_cell.angle_alpha   90.00
_cell.angle_beta   90.00
_cell.angle_gamma   90.00
#
_symmetry.space_group_name_H-M   'P 1'
#
loop_
_entity.id
_entity.type
_entity.pdbx_description
1 polymer ?
#
loop_
_entity_poly.entity_id
_entity_poly.type
_entity_poly.pdbx_seq_one_letter_code
_entity_poly.pdbx_strand_id
1 'polypeptide(L)'
;GTTSIRGIVFDFKKKFVRDPTANEIASMNLHNSPSINSVFNYVKNIFARFPAEEKPKISEITIPVDPFVPMRNLRLLQINNVELEGDIKLLPSELRWIQWKGCPLE
;
A
#
# COMPACT_ATOMS: atom_id res chain seq x y z
N GLY A 1 8.40 -21.52 5.49
CA GLY A 1 7.99 -21.93 4.13
C GLY A 1 8.46 -23.33 3.81
N THR A 2 7.91 -23.96 2.76
CA THR A 2 8.39 -25.26 2.27
C THR A 2 9.32 -25.08 1.07
N THR A 3 10.15 -26.09 0.79
CA THR A 3 11.07 -26.06 -0.35
C THR A 3 10.38 -26.23 -1.71
N SER A 4 9.13 -26.70 -1.76
CA SER A 4 8.41 -26.96 -3.03
C SER A 4 7.80 -25.69 -3.65
N ILE A 5 7.60 -24.63 -2.86
CA ILE A 5 6.98 -23.39 -3.31
C ILE A 5 7.92 -22.66 -4.26
N ARG A 6 7.38 -22.28 -5.44
CA ARG A 6 8.11 -21.53 -6.47
C ARG A 6 7.63 -20.10 -6.64
N GLY A 7 6.42 -19.80 -6.21
CA GLY A 7 5.82 -18.48 -6.35
C GLY A 7 4.90 -18.15 -5.19
N ILE A 8 4.96 -16.90 -4.73
CA ILE A 8 4.08 -16.36 -3.70
C ILE A 8 3.58 -15.00 -4.14
N VAL A 9 2.27 -14.78 -3.95
CA VAL A 9 1.61 -13.50 -4.20
C VAL A 9 0.87 -13.05 -2.95
N PHE A 10 1.29 -11.91 -2.42
CA PHE A 10 0.58 -11.15 -1.41
C PHE A 10 -0.16 -10.00 -2.08
N ASP A 11 -1.42 -10.26 -2.46
CA ASP A 11 -2.33 -9.24 -2.98
C ASP A 11 -3.12 -8.60 -1.83
N PHE A 12 -2.41 -7.86 -0.98
CA PHE A 12 -3.09 -7.00 -0.03
C PHE A 12 -3.65 -5.81 -0.79
N LYS A 13 -4.97 -5.86 -1.04
CA LYS A 13 -5.71 -4.66 -1.40
C LYS A 13 -5.46 -3.64 -0.31
N LYS A 14 -4.97 -2.46 -0.68
CA LYS A 14 -4.85 -1.31 0.22
C LYS A 14 -6.24 -1.08 0.82
N LYS A 15 -6.48 -1.61 2.01
CA LYS A 15 -7.61 -1.21 2.83
C LYS A 15 -7.23 0.19 3.26
N PHE A 16 -7.71 1.18 2.53
CA PHE A 16 -7.82 2.49 3.14
C PHE A 16 -8.72 2.26 4.35
N VAL A 17 -8.15 2.21 5.57
CA VAL A 17 -8.93 2.55 6.75
C VAL A 17 -9.43 3.96 6.46
N ARG A 18 -10.67 4.04 5.97
CA ARG A 18 -11.26 5.27 5.52
C ARG A 18 -11.67 6.04 6.76
N ASP A 19 -10.78 6.91 7.24
CA ASP A 19 -11.27 8.21 7.64
C ASP A 19 -11.93 8.82 6.38
N PRO A 20 -13.18 9.31 6.45
CA PRO A 20 -13.83 9.91 5.31
C PRO A 20 -12.90 10.99 4.77
N THR A 21 -12.49 10.86 3.50
CA THR A 21 -11.54 11.80 2.90
C THR A 21 -12.14 13.20 2.92
N ALA A 22 -11.31 14.23 3.00
CA ALA A 22 -11.78 15.63 3.00
C ALA A 22 -12.74 15.93 1.83
N ASN A 23 -12.57 15.22 0.70
CA ASN A 23 -13.47 15.29 -0.45
C ASN A 23 -14.81 14.55 -0.24
N GLU A 24 -14.83 13.41 0.44
CA GLU A 24 -16.08 12.71 0.82
C GLU A 24 -16.88 13.57 1.81
N ILE A 25 -16.22 14.19 2.79
CA ILE A 25 -16.83 15.13 3.74
C ILE A 25 -17.38 16.36 3.02
N ALA A 26 -16.59 16.98 2.12
CA ALA A 26 -17.02 18.15 1.35
C ALA A 26 -18.21 17.83 0.42
N SER A 27 -18.23 16.64 -0.18
CA SER A 27 -19.35 16.16 -1.02
C SER A 27 -20.63 15.96 -0.20
N MET A 28 -20.53 15.33 0.98
CA MET A 28 -21.67 15.16 1.89
C MET A 28 -22.24 16.52 2.34
N ASN A 29 -21.37 17.48 2.67
CA ASN A 29 -21.80 18.83 3.05
C ASN A 29 -22.47 19.58 1.89
N LEU A 30 -21.96 19.41 0.66
CA LEU A 30 -22.58 19.97 -0.55
C LEU A 30 -23.98 19.41 -0.79
N HIS A 31 -24.16 18.10 -0.62
CA HIS A 31 -25.45 17.43 -0.80
C HIS A 31 -26.46 17.80 0.29
N ASN A 32 -26.03 17.88 1.55
CA ASN A 32 -26.91 18.14 2.68
C ASN A 32 -27.26 19.62 2.87
N SER A 33 -26.40 20.54 2.41
CA SER A 33 -26.62 21.99 2.49
C SER A 33 -25.93 22.70 1.32
N PRO A 34 -26.58 22.81 0.15
CA PRO A 34 -25.99 23.41 -1.05
C PRO A 34 -25.88 24.94 -0.89
N SER A 35 -24.80 25.38 -0.25
CA SER A 35 -24.43 26.77 -0.04
C SER A 35 -23.21 27.14 -0.87
N ILE A 36 -22.98 28.44 -1.09
CA ILE A 36 -21.79 28.91 -1.82
C ILE A 36 -20.49 28.45 -1.12
N ASN A 37 -20.49 28.39 0.22
CA ASN A 37 -19.35 27.88 0.99
C ASN A 37 -19.10 26.38 0.76
N SER A 38 -20.15 25.55 0.68
CA SER A 38 -19.97 24.11 0.43
C SER A 38 -19.47 23.84 -0.99
N VAL A 39 -19.94 24.62 -1.98
CA VAL A 39 -19.42 24.57 -3.36
C VAL A 39 -17.94 24.97 -3.40
N PHE A 40 -17.57 26.07 -2.75
CA PHE A 40 -16.18 26.53 -2.68
C PHE A 40 -15.26 25.50 -2.01
N ASN A 41 -15.70 24.90 -0.90
CA ASN A 41 -14.96 23.86 -0.19
C ASN A 41 -14.80 22.58 -1.02
N TYR A 42 -15.81 22.18 -1.79
CA TYR A 42 -15.74 21.03 -2.68
C TYR A 42 -14.71 21.26 -3.80
N VAL A 43 -14.78 22.41 -4.47
CA VAL A 43 -13.83 22.77 -5.53
C VAL A 43 -12.41 22.89 -4.98
N LYS A 44 -12.22 23.51 -3.82
CA LYS A 44 -10.92 23.60 -3.14
C LYS A 44 -10.32 22.23 -2.84
N ASN A 45 -11.14 21.26 -2.40
CA ASN A 45 -10.71 19.88 -2.19
C ASN A 45 -10.31 19.18 -3.49
N ILE A 46 -10.98 19.47 -4.61
CA ILE A 46 -10.57 18.98 -5.93
C ILE A 46 -9.18 19.50 -6.30
N PHE A 47 -8.89 20.78 -6.06
CA PHE A 47 -7.56 21.33 -6.31
C PHE A 47 -6.49 20.79 -5.35
N ALA A 48 -6.85 20.51 -4.10
CA ALA A 48 -5.94 19.87 -3.15
C ALA A 48 -5.63 18.39 -3.48
N ARG A 49 -6.38 17.76 -4.40
CA ARG A 49 -6.08 16.40 -4.92
C ARG A 49 -4.92 16.36 -5.90
N PHE A 50 -4.44 17.51 -6.41
CA PHE A 50 -3.14 17.57 -7.07
C PHE A 50 -2.08 17.41 -5.98
N PRO A 51 -1.45 16.24 -5.84
CA PRO A 51 -0.73 15.94 -4.61
C PRO A 51 0.59 16.74 -4.59
N ALA A 52 0.79 17.54 -3.55
CA ALA A 52 2.08 17.44 -2.87
C ALA A 52 2.14 15.98 -2.40
N GLU A 53 3.15 15.24 -2.83
CA GLU A 53 3.31 13.80 -2.56
C GLU A 53 2.99 13.49 -1.09
N GLU A 54 1.79 13.00 -0.81
CA GLU A 54 1.50 12.42 0.49
C GLU A 54 2.39 11.19 0.59
N LYS A 55 3.47 11.31 1.38
CA LYS A 55 4.30 10.17 1.78
C LYS A 55 3.36 9.01 2.09
N PRO A 56 3.44 7.88 1.36
CA PRO A 56 2.53 6.79 1.59
C PRO A 56 2.65 6.39 3.06
N LYS A 57 1.52 6.46 3.79
CA LYS A 57 1.41 5.91 5.14
C LYS A 57 2.03 4.51 5.10
N ILE A 58 3.02 4.32 5.96
CA ILE A 58 3.76 3.08 6.23
C ILE A 58 2.80 1.90 6.04
N SER A 59 3.21 0.90 5.26
CA SER A 59 2.42 -0.30 4.98
C SER A 59 1.83 -0.86 6.29
N GLU A 60 0.50 -0.98 6.36
CA GLU A 60 -0.21 -1.49 7.55
C GLU A 60 0.17 -2.94 7.92
N ILE A 61 0.89 -3.63 7.02
CA ILE A 61 1.21 -5.05 7.13
C ILE A 61 2.71 -5.22 7.00
N THR A 62 3.32 -5.65 8.10
CA THR A 62 4.72 -6.04 8.19
C THR A 62 4.81 -7.57 8.26
N ILE A 63 5.70 -8.17 7.47
CA ILE A 63 5.92 -9.62 7.44
C ILE A 63 7.41 -9.89 7.68
N PRO A 64 7.77 -10.80 8.60
CA PRO A 64 9.17 -11.16 8.83
C PRO A 64 9.78 -11.88 7.62
N VAL A 65 11.09 -11.75 7.42
CA VAL A 65 11.81 -12.45 6.34
C VAL A 65 12.03 -13.95 6.62
N ASP A 66 12.08 -14.36 7.90
CA ASP A 66 12.35 -15.75 8.33
C ASP A 66 11.55 -16.85 7.62
N PRO A 67 10.24 -16.69 7.32
CA PRO A 67 9.47 -17.72 6.64
C PRO A 67 9.95 -18.02 5.21
N PHE A 68 10.61 -17.06 4.55
CA PHE A 68 11.12 -17.19 3.18
C PHE A 68 12.45 -17.92 3.11
N VAL A 69 13.29 -17.84 4.15
CA VAL A 69 14.61 -18.47 4.22
C VAL A 69 14.62 -19.96 3.81
N PRO A 70 13.71 -20.84 4.31
CA PRO A 70 13.71 -22.25 3.89
C PRO A 70 13.15 -22.49 2.48
N MET A 71 12.57 -21.48 1.81
CA MET A 71 11.93 -21.62 0.50
C MET A 71 12.96 -21.57 -0.65
N ARG A 72 13.90 -22.50 -0.66
CA ARG A 72 15.05 -22.50 -1.58
C ARG A 72 14.70 -22.50 -3.08
N ASN A 73 13.49 -22.92 -3.46
CA ASN A 73 13.04 -22.92 -4.86
C ASN A 73 12.12 -21.73 -5.20
N LEU A 74 11.98 -20.75 -4.31
CA LEU A 74 11.15 -19.57 -4.54
C LEU A 74 11.78 -18.72 -5.66
N ARG A 75 11.04 -18.56 -6.76
CA ARG A 75 11.46 -17.81 -7.96
C ARG A 75 10.67 -16.52 -8.16
N LEU A 76 9.43 -16.47 -7.67
CA LEU A 76 8.51 -15.35 -7.85
C LEU A 76 7.99 -14.88 -6.48
N LEU A 77 8.17 -13.59 -6.20
CA LEU A 77 7.63 -12.94 -5.00
C LEU A 77 6.93 -11.63 -5.36
N GLN A 78 5.65 -11.54 -5.05
CA GLN A 78 4.87 -10.31 -5.17
C GLN A 78 4.41 -9.88 -3.78
N ILE A 79 4.88 -8.73 -3.31
CA ILE A 79 4.67 -8.19 -1.96
C ILE A 79 4.23 -6.72 -2.05
N ASN A 80 3.03 -6.49 -2.58
CA ASN A 80 2.54 -5.13 -2.77
C ASN A 80 1.98 -4.56 -1.47
N ASN A 81 2.38 -3.34 -1.12
CA ASN A 81 1.96 -2.60 0.07
C ASN A 81 2.27 -3.35 1.38
N VAL A 82 3.38 -4.10 1.39
CA VAL A 82 3.88 -4.86 2.54
C VAL A 82 5.27 -4.36 2.89
N GLU A 83 5.59 -4.31 4.17
CA GLU A 83 6.95 -4.13 4.67
C GLU A 83 7.57 -5.47 5.04
N LEU A 84 8.81 -5.70 4.61
CA LEU A 84 9.57 -6.86 5.04
C LEU A 84 10.41 -6.48 6.25
N GLU A 85 10.19 -7.17 7.37
CA GLU A 85 10.96 -6.99 8.60
C GLU A 85 12.13 -7.98 8.66
N GLY A 86 13.32 -7.45 8.95
CA GLY A 86 14.55 -8.21 9.06
C GLY A 86 15.49 -8.03 7.87
N ASP A 87 16.49 -8.90 7.78
CA ASP A 87 17.51 -8.80 6.73
C ASP A 87 17.00 -9.38 5.41
N ILE A 88 16.69 -8.50 4.45
CA ILE A 88 16.24 -8.83 3.09
C ILE A 88 17.28 -9.73 2.36
N LYS A 89 18.56 -9.69 2.75
CA LYS A 89 19.61 -10.57 2.19
C LYS A 89 19.36 -12.05 2.48
N LEU A 90 18.51 -12.38 3.45
CA LEU A 90 18.11 -13.75 3.77
C LEU A 90 17.03 -14.31 2.83
N LEU A 91 16.51 -13.50 1.90
CA LEU A 91 15.62 -14.00 0.87
C LEU A 91 16.30 -15.08 0.01
N PRO A 92 15.55 -16.08 -0.50
CA PRO A 92 16.10 -17.16 -1.30
C PRO A 92 16.86 -16.67 -2.53
N SER A 93 18.09 -17.18 -2.73
CA SER A 93 18.95 -16.81 -3.86
C SER A 93 18.39 -17.19 -5.24
N GLU A 94 17.44 -18.13 -5.30
CA GLU A 94 16.78 -18.59 -6.52
C GLU A 94 15.69 -17.62 -7.02
N LEU A 95 15.48 -16.49 -6.34
CA LEU A 95 14.50 -15.50 -6.77
C LEU A 95 14.88 -14.93 -8.14
N ARG A 96 13.94 -15.03 -9.09
CA ARG A 96 14.09 -14.53 -10.47
C ARG A 96 13.24 -13.30 -10.75
N TRP A 97 12.17 -13.11 -9.97
CA TRP A 97 11.24 -12.02 -10.16
C TRP A 97 10.70 -11.52 -8.81
N ILE A 98 10.79 -10.21 -8.60
CA ILE A 98 10.23 -9.49 -7.45
C ILE A 98 9.34 -8.38 -7.96
N GLN A 99 8.15 -8.26 -7.36
CA GLN A 99 7.35 -7.04 -7.44
C GLN A 99 7.02 -6.56 -6.03
N TRP A 100 7.48 -5.36 -5.71
CA TRP A 100 7.31 -4.73 -4.40
C TRP A 100 6.78 -3.31 -4.56
N LYS A 101 5.48 -3.20 -4.91
CA LYS A 101 4.82 -1.88 -5.01
C LYS A 101 4.67 -1.27 -3.62
N GLY A 102 4.97 0.01 -3.48
CA GLY A 102 4.91 0.68 -2.17
C GLY A 102 6.05 0.26 -1.23
N CYS A 103 7.17 -0.22 -1.77
CA CYS A 103 8.40 -0.41 -1.02
C CYS A 103 8.75 0.89 -0.26
N PRO A 104 8.95 0.85 1.06
CA PRO A 104 9.45 1.98 1.82
C PRO A 104 10.92 2.21 1.42
N LEU A 105 11.14 2.99 0.36
CA LEU A 105 12.45 3.48 0.00
C LEU A 105 12.77 4.64 0.94
N GLU A 106 13.84 4.52 1.73
CA GLU A 106 14.49 5.67 2.37
C GLU A 106 15.19 6.56 1.34
#